data_AF-M1AGG1-F1
#
_entry.id   AF-M1AGG1-F1
#
_cell.length_a   1.000
_cell.length_b   1.000
_cell.length_c   1.000
_cell.angle_alpha   90.00
_cell.angle_beta   90.00
_cell.angle_gamma   90.00
#
_symmetry.space_group_name_H-M   'P 1'
#
loop_
_entity.id
_entity.type
_entity.pdbx_description
1 polymer ?
#
loop_
_entity_poly.entity_id
_entity_poly.type
_entity_poly.pdbx_seq_one_letter_code
_entity_poly.pdbx_strand_id
1 'polypeptide(L)' 'MDHLIEKSLLSIDLNNRIVMHNMIREMGENVIREEYANSRIWLPEEVSDLLKGKLVSNI' A
#
# COMPACT_ATOMS: atom_id res chain seq x y z
N MET A 1 15.20 3.19 -6.99
CA MET A 1 14.12 4.19 -7.13
C MET A 1 14.09 4.71 -8.57
N ASP A 2 15.23 5.16 -9.10
CA ASP A 2 15.37 5.70 -10.47
C ASP A 2 14.79 4.77 -11.56
N HIS A 3 15.03 3.46 -11.45
CA HIS A 3 14.47 2.46 -12.38
C HIS A 3 12.93 2.43 -12.43
N LEU A 4 12.26 2.68 -11.29
CA LEU A 4 10.80 2.71 -11.23
C LEU A 4 10.26 3.99 -11.86
N ILE A 5 11.01 5.10 -11.73
CA ILE A 5 10.68 6.37 -12.37
C ILE A 5 10.89 6.27 -13.88
N GLU A 6 12.01 5.69 -14.32
CA GLU A 6 12.33 5.40 -15.72
C GLU A 6 11.23 4.56 -16.39
N LYS A 7 10.69 3.58 -15.65
CA LYS A 7 9.57 2.74 -16.11
C LYS A 7 8.18 3.38 -15.92
N SER A 8 8.10 4.63 -15.48
CA SER A 8 6.83 5.33 -15.19
C SER A 8 5.94 4.61 -14.17
N LEU A 9 6.52 3.77 -13.31
CA LEU A 9 5.81 3.10 -12.22
C LEU A 9 5.67 4.00 -10.99
N LEU A 10 6.65 4.90 -10.81
CA LEU A 10 6.63 5.98 -9.83
C LEU A 10 6.90 7.30 -10.54
N SER A 11 6.55 8.40 -9.90
CA SER A 11 6.87 9.75 -10.35
C SER A 11 7.17 10.64 -9.14
N ILE A 12 7.76 11.81 -9.41
CA ILE A 12 7.99 12.84 -8.38
C ILE A 12 7.06 14.01 -8.71
N ASP A 13 6.22 14.41 -7.74
CA ASP A 13 5.31 15.54 -7.92
C ASP A 13 6.04 16.89 -7.75
N LEU A 14 5.31 17.99 -7.98
CA LEU A 14 5.85 19.36 -7.84
C LEU A 14 6.31 19.70 -6.42
N ASN A 15 5.88 18.94 -5.41
CA ASN A 15 6.29 19.09 -4.01
C ASN A 15 7.43 18.13 -3.65
N ASN A 16 8.09 17.53 -4.65
CA ASN A 16 9.16 16.57 -4.48
C ASN A 16 8.74 15.29 -3.73
N ARG A 17 7.47 14.89 -3.85
CA ARG A 17 6.92 13.67 -3.24
C ARG A 17 6.90 12.53 -4.24
N ILE A 18 7.18 11.33 -3.76
CA ILE A 18 7.00 10.10 -4.53
C ILE A 18 5.51 9.86 -4.68
N VAL A 19 5.04 9.78 -5.93
CA VAL A 19 3.67 9.46 -6.27
C VAL A 19 3.62 8.22 -7.16
N MET A 20 2.52 7.49 -7.07
CA MET A 20 2.23 6.30 -7.86
C MET A 20 0.86 6.47 -8.50
N HIS A 21 0.71 6.08 -9.76
CA HIS A 21 -0.60 6.04 -10.41
C HIS A 21 -1.53 5.06 -9.67
N ASN A 22 -2.81 5.43 -9.57
CA ASN A 22 -3.83 4.65 -8.90
C ASN A 22 -3.89 3.18 -9.38
N MET A 23 -3.80 2.94 -10.70
CA MET A 23 -3.82 1.57 -11.25
C MET A 23 -2.66 0.71 -10.76
N ILE A 24 -1.45 1.27 -10.70
CA ILE A 24 -0.25 0.54 -10.24
C ILE A 24 -0.34 0.27 -8.73
N ARG A 25 -0.87 1.24 -7.99
CA ARG A 25 -1.15 1.09 -6.57
C ARG A 25 -2.14 -0.04 -6.32
N GLU A 26 -3.31 0.01 -6.96
CA GLU A 26 -4.34 -1.02 -6.83
C GLU A 26 -3.82 -2.41 -7.21
N MET A 27 -3.03 -2.52 -8.28
CA MET A 27 -2.40 -3.78 -8.66
C MET A 27 -1.49 -4.31 -7.55
N GLY A 28 -0.61 -3.46 -7.00
CA GLY A 28 0.28 -3.86 -5.90
C GLY A 28 -0.47 -4.23 -4.62
N GLU A 29 -1.54 -3.50 -4.29
CA GLU A 29 -2.40 -3.80 -3.14
C GLU A 29 -3.08 -5.17 -3.28
N ASN A 30 -3.57 -5.50 -4.48
CA ASN A 30 -4.20 -6.80 -4.75
C ASN A 30 -3.20 -7.96 -4.63
N VAL A 31 -2.00 -7.82 -5.19
CA VAL A 31 -0.94 -8.84 -5.07
C VAL A 31 -0.60 -9.11 -3.60
N ILE A 32 -0.41 -8.07 -2.78
CA ILE A 32 -0.07 -8.26 -1.36
C ILE A 32 -1.22 -8.91 -0.59
N ARG A 33 -2.49 -8.58 -0.91
CA ARG A 33 -3.65 -9.19 -0.28
C ARG A 33 -3.77 -10.68 -0.56
N GLU A 34 -3.42 -11.11 -1.77
CA GLU A 34 -3.42 -12.53 -2.15
C GLU A 34 -2.29 -13.30 -1.46
N GLU A 35 -1.07 -12.75 -1.47
CA GLU A 35 0.13 -13.43 -0.96
C GLU A 35 0.21 -13.40 0.59
N TYR A 36 -0.27 -12.34 1.22
CA TYR A 36 -0.07 -12.09 2.65
C TYR A 36 -1.35 -11.54 3.31
N ALA A 37 -2.35 -12.40 3.45
CA ALA A 37 -3.56 -12.09 4.21
C ALA A 37 -3.21 -11.56 5.62
N ASN A 38 -3.82 -10.44 6.00
CA ASN A 38 -3.66 -9.77 7.30
C ASN A 38 -2.23 -9.29 7.63
N SER A 39 -1.37 -9.09 6.63
CA SER A 39 0.00 -8.55 6.82
C SER A 39 0.07 -7.03 6.86
N ARG A 40 -1.03 -6.33 6.57
CA ARG A 40 -1.15 -4.86 6.60
C ARG A 40 -2.59 -4.46 6.91
N ILE A 41 -2.71 -3.26 7.49
CA ILE A 41 -3.98 -2.53 7.61
C ILE A 41 -4.15 -1.68 6.35
N TRP A 42 -5.29 -1.84 5.68
CA TRP A 42 -5.62 -1.13 4.43
C TRP A 42 -6.64 -0.02 4.65
N LEU A 43 -7.54 -0.19 5.60
CA LEU A 43 -8.60 0.74 5.94
C LEU A 43 -8.30 1.41 7.29
N PRO A 44 -8.47 2.74 7.43
CA PRO A 44 -8.29 3.41 8.73
C PRO A 44 -9.13 2.80 9.85
N GLU A 45 -10.31 2.28 9.53
CA GLU A 45 -11.24 1.65 10.48
C GLU A 45 -10.66 0.36 11.09
N GLU A 46 -9.86 -0.39 10.31
CA GLU A 46 -9.18 -1.61 10.77
C GLU A 46 -8.13 -1.31 11.85
N VAL A 47 -7.59 -0.08 11.91
CA VAL A 47 -6.68 0.33 13.00
C VAL A 47 -7.41 0.28 14.34
N SER A 48 -8.66 0.73 14.37
CA SER A 48 -9.48 0.71 15.59
C SER A 48 -9.73 -0.72 16.05
N ASP A 49 -10.05 -1.62 15.12
CA ASP A 49 -10.35 -3.01 15.41
C ASP A 49 -9.09 -3.80 15.80
N LEU A 50 -7.94 -3.50 15.19
CA LEU A 50 -6.65 -4.03 15.63
C LEU A 50 -6.33 -3.62 17.06
N LEU A 51 -6.41 -2.33 17.39
CA LEU A 51 -6.12 -1.83 18.74
C LEU A 51 -7.09 -2.40 19.79
N LYS A 52 -8.30 -2.80 19.39
CA LYS A 52 -9.29 -3.48 20.25
C LYS A 52 -9.09 -5.01 20.31
N GLY A 53 -8.10 -5.57 19.62
CA GLY A 53 -7.86 -7.01 19.55
C GLY A 53 -8.92 -7.79 18.77
N LYS A 54 -9.74 -7.11 17.96
CA LYS A 54 -10.77 -7.74 17.12
C LYS A 54 -10.22 -8.24 15.78
N LEU A 55 -9.08 -7.68 15.36
CA LEU A 55 -8.35 -8.09 14.17
C LEU A 55 -7.11 -8.87 14.61
N VAL A 56 -6.98 -10.13 14.18
CA VAL A 56 -5.72 -10.89 14.29
C VAL A 56 -4.92 -10.62 13.03
N SER A 57 -3.95 -9.73 13.15
CA SER A 57 -3.05 -9.37 12.06
C SER A 57 -1.63 -9.82 12.38
N ASN A 58 -0.90 -10.26 11.35
CA ASN A 58 0.49 -10.70 11.47
C ASN A 58 1.49 -9.57 11.18
N ILE A 59 1.10 -8.31 11.41
CA ILE A 59 1.93 -7.11 11.20
C ILE A 59 3.08 -7.03 12.20
#